data_AF-A0A438IA31-F1
#
_entry.id   AF-A0A438IA31-F1
#
_cell.length_a   1.000
_cell.length_b   1.000
_cell.length_c   1.000
_cell.angle_alpha   90.00
_cell.angle_beta   90.00
_cell.angle_gamma   90.00
#
_symmetry.space_group_name_H-M   'P 1'
#
loop_
_entity.id
_entity.type
_entity.pdbx_description
1 polymer ?
#
loop_
_entity_poly.entity_id
_entity_poly.type
_entity_poly.pdbx_seq_one_letter_code
_entity_poly.pdbx_strand_id
1 'polypeptide(L)'
;MTCYCMIDKDDLRDFSELCFKDFGDRVKHWITLKKPWTFSLGAYDQGGLVPGRCSKWVNEACEAGNSATEPYIVAPHMLLSHAAAVKVYKAKYRSSQQGKIGVTLICHWMVPYSNQTADKKAAKRAFNFMFGWFMDPLTYGDHPHSMHILAGNRLPNFTFEQSMLVKGSFDFLLIELLHNKLCS
;
A
#
# COMPACT_ATOMS: atom_id res chain seq x y z
N MET A 1 1.36 -13.85 23.64
CA MET A 1 0.50 -12.94 22.87
C MET A 1 1.42 -12.10 22.01
N THR A 2 1.71 -12.56 20.79
CA THR A 2 2.64 -11.87 19.89
C THR A 2 1.86 -10.70 19.29
N CYS A 3 2.12 -9.47 19.76
CA CYS A 3 1.59 -8.26 19.14
C CYS A 3 2.14 -8.19 17.72
N TYR A 4 1.34 -8.64 16.75
CA TYR A 4 1.58 -8.27 15.36
C TYR A 4 1.38 -6.76 15.29
N CYS A 5 2.42 -5.97 15.01
CA CYS A 5 2.29 -4.58 14.55
C CYS A 5 1.67 -4.51 13.14
N MET A 6 0.62 -5.32 12.89
CA MET A 6 -0.25 -5.09 11.76
C MET A 6 -1.01 -3.81 12.06
N ILE A 7 -1.01 -2.90 11.10
CA ILE A 7 -1.84 -1.69 11.14
C ILE A 7 -3.29 -2.19 11.20
N ASP A 8 -3.91 -2.11 12.37
CA ASP A 8 -5.32 -2.41 12.53
C ASP A 8 -6.13 -1.29 11.88
N LYS A 9 -7.16 -1.70 11.14
CA LYS A 9 -8.01 -0.80 10.36
C LYS A 9 -8.74 0.19 11.26
N ASP A 10 -9.23 -0.26 12.41
CA ASP A 10 -10.01 0.56 13.31
C ASP A 10 -9.09 1.48 14.13
N ASP A 11 -7.90 1.02 14.51
CA ASP A 11 -6.89 1.87 15.18
C ASP A 11 -6.45 3.05 14.31
N LEU A 12 -6.09 2.80 13.03
CA LEU A 12 -5.69 3.90 12.13
C LEU A 12 -6.86 4.85 11.86
N ARG A 13 -8.08 4.31 11.72
CA ARG A 13 -9.30 5.10 11.52
C ARG A 13 -9.52 6.03 12.71
N ASP A 14 -9.45 5.52 13.94
CA ASP A 14 -9.75 6.28 15.15
C ASP A 14 -8.67 7.33 15.43
N PHE A 15 -7.39 6.98 15.23
CA PHE A 15 -6.30 7.96 15.25
C PHE A 15 -6.50 9.08 14.22
N SER A 16 -6.86 8.72 12.98
CA SER A 16 -7.10 9.70 11.91
C SER A 16 -8.29 10.59 12.23
N GLU A 17 -9.38 10.03 12.78
CA GLU A 17 -10.56 10.79 13.20
C GLU A 17 -10.21 11.85 14.25
N LEU A 18 -9.39 11.48 15.25
CA LEU A 18 -8.89 12.43 16.24
C LEU A 18 -8.09 13.57 15.57
N CYS A 19 -7.18 13.24 14.64
CA CYS A 19 -6.43 14.27 13.91
C CYS A 19 -7.34 15.20 13.09
N PHE A 20 -8.34 14.65 12.40
CA PHE A 20 -9.29 15.46 11.62
C PHE A 20 -10.07 16.40 12.53
N LYS A 21 -10.53 15.91 13.69
CA LYS A 21 -11.25 16.71 14.67
C LYS A 21 -10.42 17.88 15.19
N ASP A 22 -9.17 17.62 15.56
CA ASP A 22 -8.35 18.59 16.30
C ASP A 22 -7.60 19.57 15.38
N PHE A 23 -7.32 19.20 14.14
CA PHE A 23 -6.49 20.01 13.23
C PHE A 23 -7.15 20.36 11.89
N GLY A 24 -8.31 19.78 11.56
CA GLY A 24 -8.94 19.97 10.25
C GLY A 24 -9.58 21.35 10.04
N ASP A 25 -9.66 22.16 11.08
CA ASP A 25 -9.93 23.59 10.98
C ASP A 25 -8.89 24.29 10.09
N ARG A 26 -7.61 23.91 10.22
CA ARG A 26 -6.46 24.50 9.51
C ARG A 26 -5.88 23.59 8.43
N VAL A 27 -5.77 22.29 8.66
CA VAL A 27 -5.17 21.34 7.73
C VAL A 27 -6.15 20.99 6.62
N LYS A 28 -5.77 21.29 5.37
CA LYS A 28 -6.61 21.06 4.18
C LYS A 28 -6.11 19.96 3.25
N HIS A 29 -4.95 19.38 3.54
CA HIS A 29 -4.38 18.28 2.75
C HIS A 29 -3.91 17.19 3.70
N TRP A 30 -4.52 16.02 3.59
CA TRP A 30 -4.25 14.88 4.45
C TRP A 30 -3.59 13.76 3.66
N ILE A 31 -2.51 13.20 4.23
CA ILE A 31 -1.88 11.98 3.74
C ILE A 31 -2.02 10.95 4.86
N THR A 32 -2.68 9.86 4.56
CA THR A 32 -2.96 8.76 5.51
C THR A 32 -1.81 7.77 5.60
N LEU A 33 -1.27 7.36 4.45
CA LEU A 33 -0.14 6.46 4.34
C LEU A 33 0.96 7.07 3.50
N LYS A 34 2.20 6.89 3.98
CA LYS A 34 3.41 7.29 3.27
C LYS A 34 4.16 6.05 2.79
N LYS A 35 4.26 5.86 1.47
CA LYS A 35 5.06 4.81 0.82
C LYS A 35 4.73 3.39 1.31
N PRO A 36 3.46 2.95 1.23
CA PRO A 36 3.06 1.67 1.80
C PRO A 36 3.80 0.47 1.17
N TRP A 37 4.21 0.55 -0.11
CA TRP A 37 5.08 -0.47 -0.73
C TRP A 37 6.43 -0.61 -0.02
N THR A 38 7.09 0.51 0.30
CA THR A 38 8.37 0.51 1.01
C THR A 38 8.22 -0.09 2.40
N PHE A 39 7.10 0.21 3.08
CA PHE A 39 6.82 -0.38 4.38
C PHE A 39 6.58 -1.89 4.28
N SER A 40 5.73 -2.35 3.35
CA SER A 40 5.46 -3.78 3.13
C SER A 40 6.75 -4.59 2.93
N LEU A 41 7.65 -4.13 2.08
CA LEU A 41 8.88 -4.86 1.82
C LEU A 41 9.95 -4.62 2.89
N GLY A 42 10.19 -3.37 3.27
CA GLY A 42 11.22 -3.04 4.25
C GLY A 42 10.97 -3.68 5.61
N ALA A 43 9.70 -3.78 6.03
CA ALA A 43 9.35 -4.26 7.37
C ALA A 43 8.96 -5.74 7.45
N TYR A 44 8.51 -6.35 6.34
CA TYR A 44 7.97 -7.72 6.32
C TYR A 44 8.58 -8.64 5.25
N ASP A 45 9.47 -8.13 4.38
CA ASP A 45 10.24 -8.94 3.43
C ASP A 45 11.74 -8.91 3.76
N GLN A 46 12.30 -7.71 3.94
CA GLN A 46 13.74 -7.48 4.14
C GLN A 46 14.13 -7.39 5.63
N GLY A 47 13.17 -7.08 6.51
CA GLY A 47 13.40 -6.91 7.95
C GLY A 47 14.25 -5.68 8.32
N GLY A 48 14.43 -4.72 7.42
CA GLY A 48 15.22 -3.50 7.67
C GLY A 48 14.46 -2.35 8.33
N LEU A 49 13.12 -2.41 8.36
CA LEU A 49 12.25 -1.47 9.04
C LEU A 49 11.50 -2.18 10.16
N VAL A 50 11.16 -1.47 11.24
CA VAL A 50 10.33 -2.02 12.34
C VAL A 50 8.98 -2.49 11.78
N PRO A 51 8.46 -3.69 12.16
CA PRO A 51 8.94 -4.58 13.22
C PRO A 51 10.12 -5.51 12.88
N GLY A 52 10.73 -5.40 11.71
CA GLY A 52 11.95 -6.13 11.36
C GLY A 52 11.69 -7.61 11.05
N ARG A 53 10.52 -7.92 10.48
CA ARG A 53 10.13 -9.29 10.17
C ARG A 53 10.63 -9.70 8.81
N CYS A 54 11.20 -10.89 8.74
CA CYS A 54 11.54 -11.54 7.49
C CYS A 54 11.78 -13.03 7.71
N SER A 55 11.87 -13.76 6.62
CA SER A 55 12.32 -15.15 6.67
C SER A 55 13.81 -15.25 6.99
N LYS A 56 14.23 -16.28 7.74
CA LYS A 56 15.65 -16.50 8.08
C LYS A 56 16.59 -16.58 6.87
N TRP A 57 16.11 -17.05 5.72
CA TRP A 57 16.91 -17.11 4.49
C TRP A 57 17.08 -15.76 3.79
N VAL A 58 16.34 -14.73 4.21
CA VAL A 58 16.54 -13.34 3.73
C VAL A 58 17.53 -12.61 4.62
N ASN A 59 17.39 -12.74 5.94
CA ASN A 59 18.33 -12.21 6.92
C ASN A 59 18.32 -13.10 8.17
N GLU A 60 19.48 -13.64 8.54
CA GLU A 60 19.62 -14.54 9.70
C GLU A 60 19.27 -13.85 11.03
N ALA A 61 19.38 -12.52 11.09
CA ALA A 61 19.02 -11.73 12.26
C ALA A 61 17.51 -11.59 12.48
N CYS A 62 16.66 -11.94 11.50
CA CYS A 62 15.21 -11.92 11.68
C CYS A 62 14.76 -13.03 12.61
N GLU A 63 14.20 -12.64 13.76
CA GLU A 63 13.70 -13.59 14.77
C GLU A 63 12.42 -14.30 14.33
N ALA A 64 11.59 -13.62 13.52
CA ALA A 64 10.33 -14.14 13.01
C ALA A 64 9.95 -13.45 11.70
N GLY A 65 9.08 -14.10 10.93
CA GLY A 65 8.55 -13.54 9.69
C GLY A 65 8.40 -14.59 8.60
N ASN A 66 7.72 -14.20 7.53
CA ASN A 66 7.69 -14.97 6.29
C ASN A 66 7.63 -14.01 5.11
N SER A 67 8.82 -13.74 4.54
CA SER A 67 9.03 -12.84 3.41
C SER A 67 8.20 -13.20 2.17
N ALA A 68 7.81 -14.47 2.00
CA ALA A 68 7.00 -14.91 0.88
C ALA A 68 5.51 -14.57 1.03
N THR A 69 5.02 -14.27 2.24
CA THR A 69 3.58 -14.14 2.53
C THR A 69 3.21 -12.87 3.28
N GLU A 70 3.97 -12.45 4.27
CA GLU A 70 3.64 -11.30 5.12
C GLU A 70 3.47 -9.99 4.36
N PRO A 71 4.29 -9.66 3.34
CA PRO A 71 4.06 -8.46 2.54
C PRO A 71 2.67 -8.43 1.88
N TYR A 72 2.15 -9.60 1.47
CA TYR A 72 0.83 -9.76 0.86
C TYR A 72 -0.32 -9.77 1.87
N ILE A 73 -0.03 -9.93 3.16
CA ILE A 73 -1.02 -9.80 4.24
C ILE A 73 -1.10 -8.33 4.67
N VAL A 74 0.05 -7.66 4.82
CA VAL A 74 0.12 -6.29 5.34
C VAL A 74 -0.32 -5.25 4.30
N ALA A 75 -0.02 -5.44 3.01
CA ALA A 75 -0.42 -4.50 1.96
C ALA A 75 -1.95 -4.29 1.87
N PRO A 76 -2.79 -5.34 1.83
CA PRO A 76 -4.25 -5.19 1.89
C PRO A 76 -4.75 -4.53 3.18
N HIS A 77 -4.20 -4.88 4.34
CA HIS A 77 -4.58 -4.24 5.62
C HIS A 77 -4.29 -2.74 5.60
N MET A 78 -3.15 -2.31 5.06
CA MET A 78 -2.84 -0.90 4.84
C MET A 78 -3.88 -0.22 3.95
N LEU A 79 -4.24 -0.82 2.81
CA LEU A 79 -5.26 -0.29 1.90
C LEU A 79 -6.63 -0.15 2.58
N LEU A 80 -7.04 -1.14 3.38
CA LEU A 80 -8.30 -1.10 4.11
C LEU A 80 -8.30 -0.02 5.20
N SER A 81 -7.19 0.12 5.91
CA SER A 81 -7.00 1.13 6.96
C SER A 81 -7.04 2.55 6.36
N HIS A 82 -6.33 2.75 5.25
CA HIS A 82 -6.39 3.97 4.45
C HIS A 82 -7.82 4.30 4.05
N ALA A 83 -8.53 3.34 3.46
CA ALA A 83 -9.87 3.55 2.96
C ALA A 83 -10.89 3.82 4.09
N ALA A 84 -10.71 3.20 5.26
CA ALA A 84 -11.51 3.47 6.45
C ALA A 84 -11.33 4.93 6.93
N ALA A 85 -10.08 5.41 7.04
CA ALA A 85 -9.80 6.79 7.41
C ALA A 85 -10.38 7.79 6.38
N VAL A 86 -10.25 7.49 5.09
CA VAL A 86 -10.82 8.32 4.01
C VAL A 86 -12.35 8.36 4.08
N LYS A 87 -12.99 7.21 4.33
CA LYS A 87 -14.45 7.13 4.50
C LYS A 87 -14.92 8.02 5.64
N VAL A 88 -14.24 7.98 6.79
CA VAL A 88 -14.55 8.86 7.94
C VAL A 88 -14.38 10.33 7.57
N TYR A 89 -13.26 10.70 6.95
CA TYR A 89 -13.02 12.08 6.52
C TYR A 89 -14.11 12.58 5.57
N LYS A 90 -14.40 11.81 4.51
CA LYS A 90 -15.40 12.16 3.49
C LYS A 90 -16.81 12.25 4.07
N ALA A 91 -17.17 11.40 5.04
CA ALA A 91 -18.50 11.36 5.63
C ALA A 91 -18.72 12.44 6.70
N LYS A 92 -17.74 12.69 7.59
CA LYS A 92 -17.92 13.55 8.77
C LYS A 92 -17.33 14.95 8.62
N TYR A 93 -16.24 15.11 7.86
CA TYR A 93 -15.41 16.31 7.92
C TYR A 93 -15.29 17.07 6.60
N ARG A 94 -15.48 16.41 5.44
CA ARG A 94 -15.29 17.04 4.12
C ARG A 94 -16.16 18.28 3.92
N SER A 95 -17.43 18.25 4.33
CA SER A 95 -18.37 19.36 4.14
C SER A 95 -17.99 20.61 4.95
N SER A 96 -17.53 20.43 6.19
CA SER A 96 -17.17 21.52 7.10
C SER A 96 -15.74 22.00 6.91
N GLN A 97 -14.80 21.09 6.65
CA GLN A 97 -13.37 21.40 6.59
C GLN A 97 -12.88 21.69 5.18
N GLN A 98 -13.58 21.20 4.16
CA GLN A 98 -13.28 21.43 2.73
C GLN A 98 -11.86 21.02 2.28
N GLY A 99 -11.14 20.21 3.07
CA GLY A 99 -9.84 19.67 2.67
C GLY A 99 -9.95 18.45 1.76
N LYS A 100 -8.79 17.99 1.27
CA LYS A 100 -8.62 16.80 0.45
C LYS A 100 -7.80 15.75 1.18
N ILE A 101 -8.03 14.48 0.87
CA ILE A 101 -7.30 13.36 1.48
C ILE A 101 -6.72 12.41 0.42
N GLY A 102 -5.52 11.90 0.66
CA GLY A 102 -4.83 11.05 -0.29
C GLY A 102 -3.80 10.12 0.34
N VAL A 103 -2.98 9.53 -0.51
CA VAL A 103 -1.89 8.61 -0.19
C VAL A 103 -0.64 8.98 -0.97
N THR A 104 0.53 8.70 -0.39
CA THR A 104 1.80 8.82 -1.11
C THR A 104 2.26 7.46 -1.61
N LEU A 105 2.47 7.35 -2.91
CA LEU A 105 3.01 6.17 -3.58
C LEU A 105 4.42 6.45 -4.09
N ILE A 106 5.29 5.44 -4.06
CA ILE A 106 6.58 5.50 -4.74
C ILE A 106 6.49 4.88 -6.12
N CYS A 107 7.30 5.35 -7.05
CA CYS A 107 7.37 4.78 -8.38
C CYS A 107 8.79 4.91 -8.93
N HIS A 108 9.36 3.79 -9.37
CA HIS A 108 10.50 3.80 -10.28
C HIS A 108 10.00 3.81 -11.73
N TRP A 109 10.69 4.54 -12.60
CA TRP A 109 10.48 4.40 -14.03
C TRP A 109 11.07 3.06 -14.51
N MET A 110 10.20 2.10 -14.82
CA MET A 110 10.58 0.76 -15.24
C MET A 110 10.90 0.76 -16.74
N VAL A 111 12.15 0.48 -17.08
CA VAL A 111 12.65 0.45 -18.46
C VAL A 111 12.97 -1.00 -18.83
N PRO A 112 12.46 -1.53 -19.95
CA PRO A 112 12.85 -2.87 -20.39
C PRO A 112 14.34 -2.90 -20.72
N TYR A 113 15.01 -3.98 -20.33
CA TYR A 113 16.46 -4.15 -20.54
C TYR A 113 16.82 -4.16 -22.04
N SER A 114 16.00 -4.82 -22.86
CA SER A 114 16.12 -4.83 -24.32
C SER A 114 14.76 -4.71 -25.02
N ASN A 115 14.77 -4.69 -26.36
CA ASN A 115 13.56 -4.67 -27.16
C ASN A 115 12.79 -6.00 -27.22
N GLN A 116 13.32 -7.05 -26.56
CA GLN A 116 12.67 -8.36 -26.49
C GLN A 116 11.32 -8.28 -25.78
N THR A 117 10.37 -9.10 -26.24
CA THR A 117 9.03 -9.18 -25.64
C THR A 117 9.08 -9.62 -24.18
N ALA A 118 10.06 -10.45 -23.79
CA ALA A 118 10.26 -10.89 -22.42
C ALA A 118 10.54 -9.69 -21.49
N ASP A 119 11.51 -8.85 -21.84
CA ASP A 119 11.94 -7.69 -21.05
C ASP A 119 10.84 -6.62 -20.98
N LYS A 120 10.09 -6.41 -22.06
CA LYS A 120 8.89 -5.54 -22.05
C LYS A 120 7.83 -6.04 -21.08
N LYS A 121 7.58 -7.36 -21.05
CA LYS A 121 6.68 -7.96 -20.06
C LYS A 121 7.26 -7.88 -18.65
N ALA A 122 8.57 -8.01 -18.48
CA ALA A 122 9.25 -7.88 -17.19
C ALA A 122 9.11 -6.46 -16.61
N ALA A 123 9.35 -5.42 -17.43
CA ALA A 123 9.15 -4.03 -17.03
C ALA A 123 7.70 -3.76 -16.59
N LYS A 124 6.71 -4.27 -17.33
CA LYS A 124 5.29 -4.14 -16.95
C LYS A 124 4.98 -4.86 -15.64
N ARG A 125 5.50 -6.07 -15.44
CA ARG A 125 5.33 -6.79 -14.16
C ARG A 125 5.98 -6.04 -13.00
N ALA A 126 7.19 -5.55 -13.18
CA ALA A 126 7.88 -4.76 -12.16
C ALA A 126 7.08 -3.52 -11.76
N PHE A 127 6.50 -2.81 -12.75
CA PHE A 127 5.63 -1.68 -12.49
C PHE A 127 4.37 -2.07 -11.71
N ASN A 128 3.71 -3.17 -12.11
CA ASN A 128 2.52 -3.67 -11.42
C ASN A 128 2.83 -4.07 -9.97
N PHE A 129 3.95 -4.75 -9.71
CA PHE A 129 4.35 -5.16 -8.36
C PHE A 129 4.90 -4.01 -7.50
N MET A 130 5.14 -2.83 -8.07
CA MET A 130 5.58 -1.65 -7.33
C MET A 130 4.46 -0.63 -7.13
N PHE A 131 4.01 -0.05 -8.23
CA PHE A 131 3.02 1.00 -8.24
C PHE A 131 1.59 0.43 -8.28
N GLY A 132 1.35 -0.52 -9.20
CA GLY A 132 0.03 -1.14 -9.40
C GLY A 132 -0.51 -1.86 -8.16
N TRP A 133 0.36 -2.41 -7.32
CA TRP A 133 -0.03 -3.15 -6.12
C TRP A 133 -0.93 -2.33 -5.20
N PHE A 134 -0.67 -1.02 -5.09
CA PHE A 134 -1.51 -0.08 -4.34
C PHE A 134 -2.42 0.74 -5.24
N MET A 135 -1.98 1.11 -6.45
CA MET A 135 -2.78 1.97 -7.32
C MET A 135 -4.03 1.26 -7.87
N ASP A 136 -3.91 0.02 -8.33
CA ASP A 136 -5.04 -0.69 -8.94
C ASP A 136 -6.18 -0.93 -7.94
N PRO A 137 -5.94 -1.31 -6.67
CA PRO A 137 -6.99 -1.34 -5.66
C PRO A 137 -7.68 0.01 -5.46
N LEU A 138 -6.92 1.10 -5.46
CA LEU A 138 -7.47 2.44 -5.29
C LEU A 138 -8.32 2.89 -6.49
N THR A 139 -8.01 2.47 -7.71
CA THR A 139 -8.78 2.84 -8.92
C THR A 139 -9.90 1.86 -9.26
N TYR A 140 -9.63 0.57 -9.15
CA TYR A 140 -10.46 -0.50 -9.67
C TYR A 140 -11.10 -1.35 -8.57
N GLY A 141 -10.57 -1.29 -7.34
CA GLY A 141 -11.03 -2.11 -6.21
C GLY A 141 -10.41 -3.50 -6.16
N ASP A 142 -9.41 -3.80 -6.99
CA ASP A 142 -8.73 -5.09 -7.02
C ASP A 142 -7.25 -4.94 -7.41
N HIS A 143 -6.44 -5.93 -7.10
CA HIS A 143 -5.02 -5.96 -7.45
C HIS A 143 -4.78 -6.18 -8.95
N PRO A 144 -3.59 -5.82 -9.48
CA PRO A 144 -3.28 -6.06 -10.88
C PRO A 144 -3.37 -7.55 -11.24
N HIS A 145 -3.95 -7.88 -12.40
CA HIS A 145 -4.12 -9.26 -12.85
C HIS A 145 -2.81 -10.08 -12.86
N SER A 146 -1.68 -9.45 -13.20
CA SER A 146 -0.37 -10.11 -13.17
C SER A 146 0.04 -10.55 -11.76
N MET A 147 -0.39 -9.81 -10.73
CA MET A 147 -0.11 -10.17 -9.34
C MET A 147 -0.93 -11.37 -8.91
N HIS A 148 -2.23 -11.43 -9.27
CA HIS A 148 -3.06 -12.62 -9.02
C HIS A 148 -2.44 -13.89 -9.60
N ILE A 149 -1.95 -13.84 -10.85
CA ILE A 149 -1.30 -14.98 -11.50
C ILE A 149 0.00 -15.41 -10.78
N LEU A 150 0.85 -14.44 -10.43
CA LEU A 150 2.22 -14.72 -9.97
C LEU A 150 2.34 -14.90 -8.45
N ALA A 151 1.48 -14.22 -7.68
CA ALA A 151 1.39 -14.40 -6.24
C ALA A 151 0.51 -15.59 -5.86
N GLY A 152 -0.52 -15.88 -6.67
CA GLY A 152 -1.48 -16.95 -6.41
C GLY A 152 -2.12 -16.80 -5.04
N ASN A 153 -2.25 -17.92 -4.31
CA ASN A 153 -2.90 -17.97 -3.00
C ASN A 153 -2.24 -17.10 -1.91
N ARG A 154 -1.04 -16.57 -2.16
CA ARG A 154 -0.36 -15.67 -1.22
C ARG A 154 -0.97 -14.28 -1.22
N LEU A 155 -1.62 -13.88 -2.32
CA LEU A 155 -2.34 -12.61 -2.43
C LEU A 155 -3.84 -12.88 -2.23
N PRO A 156 -4.40 -12.59 -1.04
CA PRO A 156 -5.83 -12.79 -0.81
C PRO A 156 -6.66 -11.82 -1.65
N ASN A 157 -7.82 -12.27 -2.09
CA ASN A 157 -8.80 -11.43 -2.77
C ASN A 157 -9.50 -10.51 -1.78
N PHE A 158 -9.82 -9.29 -2.22
CA PHE A 158 -10.77 -8.46 -1.48
C PHE A 158 -12.16 -9.09 -1.52
N THR A 159 -12.89 -9.00 -0.40
CA THR A 159 -14.35 -9.20 -0.45
C THR A 159 -15.00 -8.07 -1.25
N PHE A 160 -16.27 -8.26 -1.62
CA PHE A 160 -17.03 -7.23 -2.32
C PHE A 160 -17.06 -5.90 -1.54
N GLU A 161 -17.29 -5.96 -0.23
CA GLU A 161 -17.35 -4.78 0.65
C GLU A 161 -15.98 -4.09 0.76
N GLN A 162 -14.91 -4.88 0.83
CA GLN A 162 -13.53 -4.37 0.88
C GLN A 162 -13.15 -3.67 -0.44
N SER A 163 -13.45 -4.31 -1.57
CA SER A 163 -13.23 -3.75 -2.91
C SER A 163 -13.94 -2.41 -3.07
N MET A 164 -15.22 -2.35 -2.69
CA MET A 164 -16.03 -1.13 -2.73
C MET A 164 -15.52 -0.04 -1.78
N LEU A 165 -14.98 -0.42 -0.62
CA LEU A 165 -14.41 0.52 0.35
C LEU A 165 -13.14 1.18 -0.19
N VAL A 166 -12.24 0.39 -0.79
CA VAL A 166 -10.92 0.87 -1.27
C VAL A 166 -11.03 1.63 -2.58
N LYS A 167 -11.95 1.24 -3.47
CA LYS A 167 -12.13 1.89 -4.77
C LYS A 167 -12.52 3.37 -4.61
N GLY A 168 -11.74 4.27 -5.20
CA GLY A 168 -11.97 5.71 -5.16
C GLY A 168 -11.70 6.36 -3.78
N SER A 169 -10.99 5.66 -2.89
CA SER A 169 -10.67 6.14 -1.55
C SER A 169 -9.55 7.21 -1.52
N PHE A 170 -9.53 8.14 -2.47
CA PHE A 170 -8.62 9.28 -2.46
C PHE A 170 -9.26 10.49 -3.18
N ASP A 171 -8.72 11.68 -2.95
CA ASP A 171 -9.00 12.90 -3.71
C ASP A 171 -7.78 13.35 -4.53
N PHE A 172 -6.57 12.98 -4.09
CA PHE A 172 -5.31 13.21 -4.79
C PHE A 172 -4.30 12.11 -4.48
N LEU A 173 -3.25 12.04 -5.30
CA LEU A 173 -2.11 11.15 -5.12
C LEU A 173 -0.85 11.99 -5.07
N LEU A 174 0.06 11.67 -4.15
CA LEU A 174 1.42 12.17 -4.19
C LEU A 174 2.33 11.06 -4.70
N ILE A 175 2.99 11.31 -5.83
CA ILE A 175 3.93 10.34 -6.43
C ILE A 175 5.34 10.79 -6.11
N GLU A 176 6.08 9.95 -5.39
CA GLU A 176 7.52 10.12 -5.23
C GLU A 176 8.23 9.31 -6.32
N LEU A 177 8.74 10.02 -7.33
CA LEU A 177 9.50 9.44 -8.43
C LEU A 177 10.95 9.16 -8.00
N LEU A 178 11.37 7.93 -8.21
CA LEU A 178 12.74 7.46 -7.99
C LEU A 178 13.44 7.26 -9.34
N HIS A 179 14.73 6.92 -9.30
CA HIS A 179 15.57 6.75 -10.48
C HIS A 179 15.08 5.62 -11.42
N ASN A 180 15.53 5.65 -12.67
CA ASN A 180 15.21 4.62 -13.67
C ASN A 180 15.72 3.24 -13.24
N LYS A 181 14.93 2.19 -13.49
CA LYS A 181 15.31 0.81 -13.19
C LYS A 181 15.17 -0.07 -14.43
N LEU A 182 16.27 -0.68 -14.87
CA LEU A 182 16.28 -1.65 -15.96
C LEU A 182 15.66 -2.97 -15.50
N CYS A 183 14.84 -3.57 -16.37
CA CYS A 183 14.06 -4.76 -16.08
C CYS A 183 14.30 -5.83 -17.17
N SER A 184 14.89 -6.95 -16.77
CA SER A 184 15.10 -8.17 -17.56
C SER A 184 14.27 -9.31 -16.98
#